data_AF-A0A7S2M9L6-F1
#
_entry.id   AF-A0A7S2M9L6-F1
#
_cell.length_a   1.000
_cell.length_b   1.000
_cell.length_c   1.000
_cell.angle_alpha   90.00
_cell.angle_beta   90.00
_cell.angle_gamma   90.00
#
_symmetry.space_group_name_H-M   'P 1'
#
loop_
_entity.id
_entity.type
_entity.pdbx_description
1 polymer ?
#
loop_
_entity_poly.entity_id
_entity_poly.type
_entity_poly.pdbx_seq_one_letter_code
_entity_poly.pdbx_strand_id
1 'polypeptide(L)'
;KTLTFPTPVTPLNIADMQNLVRRGPSQYPGAVWVEFPNGQRIDLSKMKERSRNAIAARLLSENGVIKVGRQLRDGDMVLMNRQPSLHKPSIMAHRVRVLFSPTQNTLRMHYANCNTYNADYDGDEMNCHFPQSYLAAAESQFIASTDLQFIVPTDGSPLRGLIQDHVDAGVKLTCMNTFIGREEYQQLLFAALGSLPGLELIRSDADIELMPPAIRKPREMWTGKQVISTLLNHLRKGNDRDEDP
;
A
#
# COMPACT_ATOMS: atom_id res chain seq x y z
N LYS A 1 -2.08 -4.97 15.29
CA LYS A 1 -1.66 -4.45 16.62
C LYS A 1 -0.55 -5.27 17.29
N THR A 2 -0.38 -6.55 16.92
CA THR A 2 0.62 -7.46 17.51
C THR A 2 1.96 -7.46 16.78
N LEU A 3 1.95 -7.48 15.45
CA LEU A 3 3.16 -7.46 14.64
C LEU A 3 3.94 -6.16 14.81
N THR A 4 5.25 -6.28 15.03
CA THR A 4 6.15 -5.15 15.25
C THR A 4 7.40 -5.24 14.39
N PHE A 5 8.01 -4.08 14.12
CA PHE A 5 9.28 -3.96 13.44
C PHE A 5 10.32 -3.31 14.36
N PRO A 6 11.51 -3.93 14.52
CA PRO A 6 12.58 -3.39 15.36
C PRO A 6 13.22 -2.16 14.69
N THR A 7 12.77 -0.95 15.04
CA THR A 7 13.28 0.29 14.46
C THR A 7 14.38 0.87 15.36
N PRO A 8 15.63 1.00 14.90
CA PRO A 8 16.67 1.71 15.62
C PRO A 8 16.30 3.19 15.72
N VAL A 9 16.46 3.74 16.91
CA VAL A 9 16.23 5.16 17.19
C VAL A 9 17.42 5.95 16.68
N THR A 10 17.15 6.98 15.88
CA THR A 10 18.14 7.92 15.34
C THR A 10 17.68 9.35 15.60
N PRO A 11 18.56 10.35 15.50
CA PRO A 11 18.16 11.76 15.60
C PRO A 11 17.07 12.16 14.59
N LEU A 12 17.00 11.47 13.44
CA LEU A 12 16.03 11.76 12.39
C LEU A 12 14.61 11.23 12.69
N ASN A 13 14.50 10.12 13.46
CA ASN A 13 13.21 9.49 13.74
C ASN A 13 12.78 9.55 15.21
N ILE A 14 13.58 10.17 16.08
CA ILE A 14 13.36 10.22 17.53
C ILE A 14 11.96 10.75 17.89
N ALA A 15 11.51 11.82 17.23
CA ALA A 15 10.21 12.42 17.50
C ALA A 15 9.05 11.44 17.22
N ASP A 16 9.13 10.70 16.10
CA ASP A 16 8.16 9.66 15.75
C ASP A 16 8.21 8.51 16.77
N MET A 17 9.41 7.98 17.05
CA MET A 17 9.59 6.87 18.00
C MET A 17 9.11 7.20 19.41
N GLN A 18 9.38 8.41 19.89
CA GLN A 18 8.86 8.90 21.17
C GLN A 18 7.33 8.87 21.18
N ASN A 19 6.69 9.41 20.15
CA ASN A 19 5.24 9.45 20.05
C ASN A 19 4.63 8.03 20.02
N LEU A 20 5.24 7.09 19.29
CA LEU A 20 4.79 5.69 19.25
C LEU A 20 4.89 5.02 20.63
N VAL A 21 5.98 5.25 21.38
CA VAL A 21 6.16 4.72 22.74
C VAL A 21 5.14 5.33 23.71
N ARG A 22 4.86 6.64 23.62
CA ARG A 22 3.84 7.32 24.44
C ARG A 22 2.45 6.72 24.18
N ARG A 23 2.09 6.49 22.91
CA ARG A 23 0.82 5.84 22.51
C ARG A 23 0.72 4.39 22.94
N GLY A 24 1.85 3.68 22.97
CA GLY A 24 1.98 2.26 23.33
C GLY A 24 1.12 1.32 22.48
N PRO A 25 0.82 0.10 22.95
CA PRO A 25 0.27 -0.94 22.07
C PRO A 25 -1.23 -0.82 21.78
N SER A 26 -1.99 -0.16 22.65
CA SER A 26 -3.45 -0.09 22.53
C SER A 26 -3.94 0.89 21.45
N GLN A 27 -3.23 2.01 21.30
CA GLN A 27 -3.56 3.07 20.34
C GLN A 27 -2.66 2.95 19.10
N TYR A 28 -3.28 2.61 17.97
CA TYR A 28 -2.58 2.51 16.69
C TYR A 28 -2.44 3.90 16.03
N PRO A 29 -1.31 4.20 15.35
CA PRO A 29 -0.06 3.45 15.39
C PRO A 29 0.71 3.75 16.68
N GLY A 30 1.28 2.71 17.28
CA GLY A 30 2.07 2.81 18.52
C GLY A 30 3.22 1.80 18.56
N ALA A 31 3.75 1.56 19.76
CA ALA A 31 4.86 0.62 19.99
C ALA A 31 4.53 -0.39 21.08
N VAL A 32 5.07 -1.60 20.97
CA VAL A 32 4.82 -2.70 21.92
C VAL A 32 5.97 -2.87 22.91
N TRP A 33 7.21 -2.63 22.50
CA TRP A 33 8.39 -2.87 23.32
C TRP A 33 9.55 -1.92 22.97
N VAL A 34 10.50 -1.78 23.89
CA VAL A 34 11.75 -1.02 23.70
C VAL A 34 12.92 -1.91 24.14
N GLU A 35 13.97 -1.99 23.34
CA GLU A 35 15.19 -2.75 23.62
C GLU A 35 16.37 -1.79 23.74
N PHE A 36 17.07 -1.87 24.87
CA PHE A 36 18.24 -1.06 25.18
C PHE A 36 19.53 -1.71 24.65
N PRO A 37 20.64 -0.95 24.54
CA PRO A 37 21.90 -1.47 24.00
C PRO A 37 22.49 -2.65 24.78
N ASN A 38 22.13 -2.79 26.06
CA ASN A 38 22.50 -3.94 26.91
C ASN A 38 21.67 -5.21 26.64
N GLY A 39 20.79 -5.20 25.63
CA GLY A 39 19.87 -6.30 25.29
C GLY A 39 18.63 -6.37 26.19
N GLN A 40 18.49 -5.49 27.18
CA GLN A 40 17.30 -5.47 28.03
C GLN A 40 16.09 -4.97 27.23
N ARG A 41 15.05 -5.79 27.20
CA ARG A 41 13.78 -5.46 26.54
C ARG A 41 12.68 -5.16 27.55
N ILE A 42 12.07 -4.00 27.43
CA ILE A 42 10.93 -3.56 28.23
C ILE A 42 9.66 -3.70 27.38
N ASP A 43 8.68 -4.45 27.89
CA ASP A 43 7.34 -4.54 27.32
C ASP A 43 6.47 -3.36 27.79
N LEU A 44 5.84 -2.66 26.84
CA LEU A 44 4.99 -1.50 27.08
C LEU A 44 3.53 -1.89 27.35
N SER A 45 3.14 -3.15 27.16
CA SER A 45 1.74 -3.62 27.23
C SER A 45 1.05 -3.36 28.57
N LYS A 46 1.79 -3.53 29.68
CA LYS A 46 1.27 -3.37 31.04
C LYS A 46 1.67 -2.03 31.69
N MET A 47 2.31 -1.13 30.94
CA MET A 47 2.85 0.11 31.50
C MET A 47 1.83 1.25 31.49
N LYS A 48 1.78 2.00 32.59
CA LYS A 48 1.00 3.26 32.67
C LYS A 48 1.63 4.32 31.76
N GLU A 49 0.81 5.26 31.29
CA GLU A 49 1.24 6.37 30.42
C GLU A 49 2.42 7.17 30.97
N ARG A 50 2.40 7.50 32.27
CA ARG A 50 3.50 8.24 32.92
C ARG A 50 4.85 7.52 32.78
N SER A 51 4.86 6.19 32.93
CA SER A 51 6.08 5.38 32.79
C SER A 51 6.52 5.29 31.33
N ARG A 52 5.58 5.22 30.38
CA ARG A 52 5.88 5.26 28.93
C ARG A 52 6.49 6.61 28.53
N ASN A 53 5.98 7.72 29.07
CA ASN A 53 6.52 9.06 28.83
C ASN A 53 7.97 9.19 29.32
N ALA A 54 8.29 8.58 30.48
CA ALA A 54 9.65 8.56 31.00
C ALA A 54 10.61 7.74 30.12
N ILE A 55 10.16 6.60 29.57
CA ILE A 55 10.96 5.81 28.62
C ILE A 55 11.16 6.57 27.31
N ALA A 56 10.10 7.17 26.78
CA ALA A 56 10.17 7.95 25.53
C ALA A 56 11.24 9.06 25.64
N ALA A 57 11.30 9.77 26.77
CA ALA A 57 12.31 10.81 27.00
C ALA A 57 13.76 10.30 26.99
N ARG A 58 13.99 8.98 27.17
CA ARG A 58 15.32 8.35 27.27
C ARG A 58 15.70 7.54 26.02
N LEU A 59 14.96 7.67 24.91
CA LEU A 59 15.21 6.90 23.70
C LEU A 59 16.49 7.29 22.95
N LEU A 60 17.06 8.47 23.23
CA LEU A 60 18.36 8.86 22.72
C LEU A 60 19.42 8.58 23.80
N SER A 61 20.41 7.74 23.50
CA SER A 61 21.48 7.36 24.42
C SER A 61 22.82 7.47 23.70
N GLU A 62 23.83 7.96 24.41
CA GLU A 62 25.22 8.00 23.91
C GLU A 62 25.86 6.60 23.93
N ASN A 63 25.33 5.68 24.75
CA ASN A 63 25.90 4.35 24.99
C ASN A 63 25.37 3.27 24.03
N GLY A 64 24.94 3.66 22.83
CA GLY A 64 24.50 2.74 21.77
C GLY A 64 23.05 2.92 21.34
N VAL A 65 22.65 2.10 20.37
CA VAL A 65 21.37 2.26 19.66
C VAL A 65 20.24 1.53 20.40
N ILE A 66 19.23 2.30 20.82
CA ILE A 66 17.96 1.77 21.33
C ILE A 66 17.08 1.36 20.15
N LYS A 67 16.38 0.23 20.25
CA LYS A 67 15.39 -0.20 19.25
C LYS A 67 13.98 -0.12 19.82
N VAL A 68 13.06 0.39 19.01
CA VAL A 68 11.63 0.44 19.35
C VAL A 68 10.88 -0.55 18.46
N GLY A 69 10.14 -1.44 19.10
CA GLY A 69 9.18 -2.34 18.43
C GLY A 69 7.93 -1.60 18.02
N ARG A 70 8.04 -0.78 16.96
CA ARG A 70 6.87 -0.08 16.40
C ARG A 70 5.91 -1.10 15.79
N GLN A 71 4.61 -0.85 15.88
CA GLN A 71 3.61 -1.67 15.19
C GLN A 71 3.79 -1.57 13.67
N LEU A 72 3.43 -2.65 12.98
CA LEU A 72 3.29 -2.70 11.52
C LEU A 72 2.38 -1.55 11.05
N ARG A 73 2.84 -0.79 10.05
CA ARG A 73 2.13 0.39 9.56
C ARG A 73 2.02 0.45 8.04
N ASP A 74 1.18 1.37 7.58
CA ASP A 74 1.05 1.66 6.15
C ASP A 74 2.42 1.87 5.51
N GLY A 75 2.61 1.20 4.38
CA GLY A 75 3.84 1.26 3.61
C GLY A 75 4.93 0.26 4.00
N ASP A 76 4.80 -0.45 5.12
CA ASP A 76 5.68 -1.59 5.42
C ASP A 76 5.49 -2.70 4.36
N MET A 77 6.54 -3.49 4.14
CA MET A 77 6.47 -4.65 3.24
C MET A 77 6.19 -5.92 4.03
N VAL A 78 5.33 -6.78 3.49
CA VAL A 78 5.05 -8.13 4.00
C VAL A 78 5.14 -9.15 2.88
N LEU A 79 5.64 -10.34 3.17
CA LEU A 79 5.62 -11.46 2.22
C LEU A 79 4.35 -12.26 2.44
N MET A 80 3.59 -12.44 1.38
CA MET A 80 2.35 -13.22 1.37
C MET A 80 2.58 -14.51 0.58
N ASN A 81 2.18 -15.65 1.13
CA ASN A 81 2.15 -16.92 0.42
C ASN A 81 0.81 -17.65 0.60
N ARG A 82 0.42 -18.40 -0.43
CA ARG A 82 -0.65 -19.40 -0.36
C ARG A 82 -0.02 -20.79 -0.45
N GLN A 83 -0.46 -21.71 0.40
CA GLN A 83 0.06 -23.08 0.43
C GLN A 83 -0.83 -24.00 -0.42
N PRO A 84 -0.28 -24.94 -1.21
CA PRO A 84 1.15 -25.21 -1.46
C PRO A 84 1.82 -24.17 -2.37
N SER A 85 3.05 -23.78 -2.05
CA SER A 85 3.83 -22.85 -2.89
C SER A 85 4.58 -23.64 -3.96
N LEU A 86 4.00 -23.75 -5.16
CA LEU A 86 4.55 -24.55 -6.26
C LEU A 86 5.60 -23.79 -7.09
N HIS A 87 5.51 -22.46 -7.16
CA HIS A 87 6.34 -21.62 -8.01
C HIS A 87 6.78 -20.35 -7.29
N LYS A 88 7.82 -19.68 -7.80
CA LYS A 88 8.33 -18.43 -7.23
C LYS A 88 7.25 -17.36 -7.00
N PRO A 89 6.30 -17.11 -7.93
CA PRO A 89 5.23 -16.14 -7.70
C PRO A 89 4.24 -16.53 -6.59
N SER A 90 4.27 -17.76 -6.10
CA SER A 90 3.44 -18.20 -4.96
C SER A 90 3.88 -17.59 -3.63
N ILE A 91 5.01 -16.86 -3.59
CA ILE A 91 5.39 -15.95 -2.50
C ILE A 91 5.83 -14.59 -3.08
N MET A 92 5.14 -13.52 -2.71
CA MET A 92 5.46 -12.16 -3.18
C MET A 92 5.30 -11.16 -2.05
N ALA A 93 6.00 -10.05 -2.16
CA ALA A 93 5.92 -8.95 -1.23
C ALA A 93 4.81 -7.98 -1.63
N HIS A 94 3.97 -7.64 -0.64
CA HIS A 94 2.90 -6.65 -0.74
C HIS A 94 3.20 -5.48 0.17
N ARG A 95 2.75 -4.30 -0.25
CA ARG A 95 2.77 -3.12 0.59
C ARG A 95 1.56 -3.14 1.53
N VAL A 96 1.81 -2.98 2.82
CA VAL A 96 0.77 -2.95 3.85
C VAL A 96 -0.09 -1.70 3.69
N ARG A 97 -1.41 -1.90 3.72
CA ARG A 97 -2.41 -0.87 4.00
C ARG A 97 -3.31 -1.37 5.11
N VAL A 98 -3.26 -0.70 6.26
CA VAL A 98 -4.07 -1.03 7.43
C VAL A 98 -5.47 -0.48 7.22
N LEU A 99 -6.44 -1.38 7.19
CA LEU A 99 -7.85 -1.02 7.08
C LEU A 99 -8.47 -0.97 8.49
N PHE A 100 -9.06 0.17 8.83
CA PHE A 100 -9.72 0.40 10.13
C PHE A 100 -11.22 0.14 10.04
N SER A 101 -11.60 -1.03 9.55
CA SER A 101 -13.01 -1.46 9.66
C SER A 101 -13.17 -2.33 10.90
N PRO A 102 -14.10 -2.01 11.82
CA PRO A 102 -14.35 -2.83 13.01
C PRO A 102 -14.86 -4.24 12.69
N THR A 103 -15.32 -4.48 11.46
CA THR A 103 -15.84 -5.77 10.99
C THR A 103 -14.82 -6.61 10.21
N GLN A 104 -13.64 -6.05 9.88
CA GLN A 104 -12.64 -6.77 9.09
C GLN A 104 -11.70 -7.57 9.99
N ASN A 105 -11.85 -8.89 9.94
CA ASN A 105 -10.95 -9.85 10.61
C ASN A 105 -10.17 -10.71 9.61
N THR A 106 -10.26 -10.42 8.31
CA THR A 106 -9.62 -11.17 7.23
C THR A 106 -8.59 -10.31 6.50
N LEU A 107 -7.62 -10.97 5.87
CA LEU A 107 -6.72 -10.31 4.94
C LEU A 107 -7.49 -9.94 3.67
N ARG A 108 -7.25 -8.73 3.16
CA ARG A 108 -7.86 -8.25 1.91
C ARG A 108 -6.78 -8.02 0.87
N MET A 109 -6.86 -8.74 -0.25
CA MET A 109 -5.98 -8.55 -1.41
C MET A 109 -6.79 -8.10 -2.62
N HIS A 110 -6.10 -7.56 -3.64
CA HIS A 110 -6.71 -7.15 -4.89
C HIS A 110 -6.85 -8.33 -5.86
N TYR A 111 -7.94 -8.37 -6.64
CA TYR A 111 -8.26 -9.44 -7.60
C TYR A 111 -7.14 -9.73 -8.61
N ALA A 112 -6.38 -8.70 -8.99
CA ALA A 112 -5.27 -8.84 -9.94
C ALA A 112 -4.17 -9.81 -9.48
N ASN A 113 -4.13 -10.16 -8.20
CA ASN A 113 -3.15 -11.09 -7.64
C ASN A 113 -3.72 -12.51 -7.48
N CYS A 114 -5.03 -12.72 -7.66
CA CYS A 114 -5.70 -14.01 -7.43
C CYS A 114 -5.13 -15.12 -8.29
N ASN A 115 -4.96 -14.85 -9.60
CA ASN A 115 -4.37 -15.81 -10.54
C ASN A 115 -2.96 -16.25 -10.10
N THR A 116 -2.15 -15.32 -9.59
CA THR A 116 -0.78 -15.61 -9.16
C THR A 116 -0.70 -16.56 -7.97
N TYR A 117 -1.65 -16.47 -7.05
CA TYR A 117 -1.76 -17.36 -5.90
C TYR A 117 -2.69 -18.56 -6.13
N ASN A 118 -3.32 -18.64 -7.30
CA ASN A 118 -4.41 -19.55 -7.60
C ASN A 118 -5.53 -19.49 -6.55
N ALA A 119 -5.86 -18.28 -6.07
CA ALA A 119 -6.84 -18.02 -5.02
C ALA A 119 -8.18 -17.57 -5.61
N ASP A 120 -9.31 -17.96 -4.99
CA ASP A 120 -10.67 -17.71 -5.51
C ASP A 120 -11.66 -17.10 -4.48
N TYR A 121 -11.19 -16.81 -3.26
CA TYR A 121 -11.98 -16.22 -2.15
C TYR A 121 -13.12 -17.11 -1.62
N ASP A 122 -13.00 -18.43 -1.71
CA ASP A 122 -14.01 -19.37 -1.18
C ASP A 122 -13.82 -19.74 0.31
N GLY A 123 -12.77 -19.23 0.95
CA GLY A 123 -12.35 -19.64 2.30
C GLY A 123 -10.83 -19.85 2.45
N ASP A 124 -10.07 -19.59 1.37
CA ASP A 124 -8.61 -19.64 1.35
C ASP A 124 -7.91 -18.97 2.53
N GLU A 125 -6.90 -19.66 3.06
CA GLU A 125 -5.95 -19.13 4.04
C GLU A 125 -4.61 -18.78 3.37
N MET A 126 -3.99 -17.69 3.81
CA MET A 126 -2.67 -17.26 3.35
C MET A 126 -1.82 -16.87 4.54
N ASN A 127 -0.52 -17.18 4.52
CA ASN A 127 0.38 -16.69 5.55
C ASN A 127 0.91 -15.31 5.20
N CYS A 128 1.10 -14.51 6.24
CA CYS A 128 1.69 -13.19 6.16
C CYS A 128 2.97 -13.18 7.00
N HIS A 129 4.11 -13.05 6.34
CA HIS A 129 5.41 -12.96 6.98
C HIS A 129 5.86 -11.50 7.00
N PHE A 130 6.15 -10.98 8.19
CA PHE A 130 6.62 -9.61 8.35
C PHE A 130 8.15 -9.57 8.54
N PRO A 131 8.94 -9.12 7.54
CA PRO A 131 10.38 -9.00 7.65
C PRO A 131 10.81 -8.19 8.87
N GLN A 132 11.91 -8.58 9.51
CA GLN A 132 12.39 -7.97 10.76
C GLN A 132 13.71 -7.19 10.59
N SER A 133 14.21 -7.05 9.37
CA SER A 133 15.42 -6.26 9.06
C SER A 133 15.17 -5.35 7.86
N TYR A 134 15.90 -4.23 7.80
CA TYR A 134 15.82 -3.32 6.66
C TYR A 134 16.33 -3.96 5.37
N LEU A 135 17.31 -4.87 5.46
CA LEU A 135 17.79 -5.62 4.29
C LEU A 135 16.68 -6.49 3.71
N ALA A 136 16.01 -7.29 4.55
CA ALA A 136 14.90 -8.13 4.09
C ALA A 136 13.69 -7.30 3.61
N ALA A 137 13.43 -6.14 4.22
CA ALA A 137 12.43 -5.21 3.72
C ALA A 137 12.80 -4.65 2.34
N ALA A 138 14.07 -4.32 2.12
CA ALA A 138 14.57 -3.86 0.82
C ALA A 138 14.48 -4.95 -0.25
N GLU A 139 14.91 -6.19 0.05
CA GLU A 139 14.75 -7.33 -0.87
C GLU A 139 13.28 -7.60 -1.18
N SER A 140 12.41 -7.48 -0.18
CA SER A 140 10.96 -7.60 -0.38
C SER A 140 10.46 -6.54 -1.36
N GLN A 141 10.90 -5.28 -1.23
CA GLN A 141 10.48 -4.18 -2.08
C GLN A 141 11.05 -4.24 -3.50
N PHE A 142 12.32 -4.60 -3.64
CA PHE A 142 13.07 -4.45 -4.90
C PHE A 142 13.34 -5.76 -5.64
N ILE A 143 13.01 -6.91 -5.05
CA ILE A 143 13.19 -8.23 -5.69
C ILE A 143 11.88 -9.01 -5.70
N ALA A 144 11.25 -9.16 -4.53
CA ALA A 144 10.07 -10.01 -4.37
C ALA A 144 8.74 -9.26 -4.54
N SER A 145 8.75 -7.96 -4.84
CA SER A 145 7.53 -7.16 -4.99
C SER A 145 6.64 -7.69 -6.11
N THR A 146 5.33 -7.65 -5.89
CA THR A 146 4.33 -8.06 -6.88
C THR A 146 4.46 -7.34 -8.23
N ASP A 147 4.98 -6.12 -8.24
CA ASP A 147 5.15 -5.33 -9.46
C ASP A 147 6.32 -5.85 -10.32
N LEU A 148 7.31 -6.47 -9.69
CA LEU A 148 8.46 -7.10 -10.34
C LEU A 148 8.21 -8.58 -10.71
N GLN A 149 7.02 -9.10 -10.38
CA GLN A 149 6.58 -10.46 -10.71
C GLN A 149 5.38 -10.46 -11.67
N PHE A 150 5.35 -9.50 -12.61
CA PHE A 150 4.24 -9.36 -13.56
C PHE A 150 4.14 -10.52 -14.57
N ILE A 151 5.27 -11.14 -14.94
CA ILE A 151 5.34 -12.22 -15.93
C ILE A 151 5.71 -13.56 -15.31
N VAL A 152 5.23 -14.66 -15.89
CA VAL A 152 5.67 -16.02 -15.54
C VAL A 152 7.10 -16.23 -16.04
N PRO A 153 8.02 -16.75 -15.22
CA PRO A 153 9.38 -17.08 -15.67
C PRO A 153 9.45 -18.16 -16.76
N THR A 154 8.43 -19.03 -16.85
CA THR A 154 8.40 -20.19 -17.75
C THR A 154 8.26 -19.79 -19.22
N ASP A 155 7.35 -18.89 -19.54
CA ASP A 155 6.99 -18.52 -20.92
C ASP A 155 6.87 -17.00 -21.15
N GLY A 156 7.05 -16.19 -20.10
CA GLY A 156 6.92 -14.73 -20.18
C GLY A 156 5.47 -14.23 -20.26
N SER A 157 4.47 -15.09 -20.11
CA SER A 157 3.06 -14.69 -20.12
C SER A 157 2.72 -13.80 -18.90
N PRO A 158 1.81 -12.82 -19.04
CA PRO A 158 1.42 -11.96 -17.93
C PRO A 158 0.58 -12.71 -16.89
N LEU A 159 0.94 -12.58 -15.62
CA LEU A 159 0.26 -13.21 -14.48
C LEU A 159 -0.88 -12.37 -13.91
N ARG A 160 -0.71 -11.04 -13.92
CA ARG A 160 -1.58 -10.09 -13.23
C ARG A 160 -2.48 -9.39 -14.23
N GLY A 161 -3.76 -9.37 -13.95
CA GLY A 161 -4.76 -8.75 -14.81
C GLY A 161 -6.09 -8.57 -14.08
N LEU A 162 -6.92 -7.67 -14.60
CA LEU A 162 -8.29 -7.52 -14.11
C LEU A 162 -9.15 -8.69 -14.61
N ILE A 163 -10.11 -9.12 -13.80
CA ILE A 163 -10.98 -10.27 -14.08
C ILE A 163 -12.46 -9.90 -13.91
N GLN A 164 -13.34 -10.74 -14.46
CA GLN A 164 -14.80 -10.72 -14.26
C GLN A 164 -15.40 -9.33 -14.57
N ASP A 165 -16.03 -8.69 -13.59
CA ASP A 165 -16.77 -7.43 -13.73
C ASP A 165 -15.95 -6.30 -14.38
N HIS A 166 -14.63 -6.27 -14.17
CA HIS A 166 -13.78 -5.26 -14.79
C HIS A 166 -13.69 -5.42 -16.31
N VAL A 167 -13.74 -6.65 -16.81
CA VAL A 167 -13.74 -6.95 -18.24
C VAL A 167 -15.07 -6.49 -18.85
N ASP A 168 -16.18 -6.85 -18.21
CA ASP A 168 -17.52 -6.45 -18.65
C ASP A 168 -17.72 -4.93 -18.60
N ALA A 169 -17.25 -4.29 -17.52
CA ALA A 169 -17.25 -2.84 -17.39
C ALA A 169 -16.36 -2.19 -18.46
N GLY A 170 -15.20 -2.77 -18.76
CA GLY A 170 -14.31 -2.33 -19.83
C GLY A 170 -15.00 -2.33 -21.19
N VAL A 171 -15.72 -3.41 -21.54
CA VAL A 171 -16.51 -3.50 -22.77
C VAL A 171 -17.60 -2.42 -22.77
N LYS A 172 -18.44 -2.37 -21.73
CA LYS A 172 -19.55 -1.40 -21.63
C LYS A 172 -19.05 0.04 -21.71
N LEU A 173 -17.95 0.37 -21.04
CA LEU A 173 -17.37 1.70 -21.04
C LEU A 173 -16.82 2.05 -22.43
N THR A 174 -16.09 1.13 -23.06
CA THR A 174 -15.38 1.42 -24.32
C THR A 174 -16.19 1.15 -25.58
N CYS A 175 -17.43 0.69 -25.49
CA CYS A 175 -18.36 0.59 -26.62
C CYS A 175 -18.53 1.93 -27.36
N MET A 176 -18.77 1.88 -28.68
CA MET A 176 -18.87 3.10 -29.52
C MET A 176 -20.08 3.98 -29.18
N ASN A 177 -21.15 3.38 -28.66
CA ASN A 177 -22.39 4.06 -28.29
C ASN A 177 -22.39 4.57 -26.85
N THR A 178 -21.29 4.43 -26.11
CA THR A 178 -21.19 4.91 -24.73
C THR A 178 -20.77 6.38 -24.70
N PHE A 179 -21.75 7.25 -24.43
CA PHE A 179 -21.56 8.68 -24.24
C PHE A 179 -21.79 9.06 -22.78
N ILE A 180 -20.93 9.93 -22.27
CA ILE A 180 -20.82 10.29 -20.85
C ILE A 180 -20.91 11.82 -20.76
N GLY A 181 -21.72 12.31 -19.83
CA GLY A 181 -21.84 13.75 -19.55
C GLY A 181 -20.57 14.31 -18.91
N ARG A 182 -20.43 15.64 -18.92
CA ARG A 182 -19.26 16.32 -18.31
C ARG A 182 -19.04 15.92 -16.85
N GLU A 183 -20.10 15.91 -16.04
CA GLU A 183 -20.05 15.62 -14.61
C GLU A 183 -19.57 14.18 -14.35
N GLU A 184 -20.16 13.20 -15.04
CA GLU A 184 -19.77 11.79 -14.93
C GLU A 184 -18.34 11.56 -15.42
N TYR A 185 -17.94 12.21 -16.52
CA TYR A 185 -16.58 12.12 -17.04
C TYR A 185 -15.55 12.65 -16.03
N GLN A 186 -15.81 13.81 -15.44
CA GLN A 186 -14.95 14.38 -14.38
C GLN A 186 -14.92 13.48 -13.14
N GLN A 187 -16.07 12.95 -12.72
CA GLN A 187 -16.17 12.08 -11.55
C GLN A 187 -15.38 10.78 -11.76
N LEU A 188 -15.48 10.15 -12.94
CA LEU A 188 -14.72 8.94 -13.26
C LEU A 188 -13.21 9.18 -13.24
N LEU A 189 -12.76 10.32 -13.79
CA LEU A 189 -11.34 10.67 -13.78
C LEU A 189 -10.81 10.96 -12.38
N PHE A 190 -11.54 11.77 -11.61
CA PHE A 190 -11.16 12.05 -10.23
C PHE A 190 -11.14 10.76 -9.39
N ALA A 191 -12.14 9.89 -9.60
CA ALA A 191 -12.22 8.63 -8.89
C ALA A 191 -11.03 7.72 -9.21
N ALA A 192 -10.63 7.62 -10.47
CA ALA A 192 -9.51 6.78 -10.88
C ALA A 192 -8.14 7.36 -10.47
N LEU A 193 -7.96 8.68 -10.55
CA LEU A 193 -6.65 9.32 -10.35
C LEU A 193 -6.36 9.69 -8.88
N GLY A 194 -7.38 10.00 -8.08
CA GLY A 194 -7.21 10.64 -6.77
C GLY A 194 -7.98 10.03 -5.60
N SER A 195 -8.72 8.93 -5.78
CA SER A 195 -9.63 8.43 -4.72
C SER A 195 -8.96 7.93 -3.43
N LEU A 196 -7.69 7.52 -3.48
CA LEU A 196 -7.08 6.80 -2.36
C LEU A 196 -5.89 7.59 -1.78
N PRO A 197 -6.03 8.17 -0.57
CA PRO A 197 -4.95 8.89 0.09
C PRO A 197 -3.69 8.05 0.28
N GLY A 198 -2.56 8.53 -0.27
CA GLY A 198 -1.26 7.86 -0.30
C GLY A 198 -1.07 6.85 -1.44
N LEU A 199 -2.06 6.70 -2.32
CA LEU A 199 -2.04 5.88 -3.54
C LEU A 199 -2.53 6.69 -4.75
N GLU A 200 -2.47 8.02 -4.67
CA GLU A 200 -2.84 8.90 -5.77
C GLU A 200 -1.91 8.66 -6.96
N LEU A 201 -2.50 8.55 -8.14
CA LEU A 201 -1.74 8.39 -9.39
C LEU A 201 -1.15 9.72 -9.85
N ILE A 202 -1.82 10.82 -9.49
CA ILE A 202 -1.37 12.19 -9.72
C ILE A 202 -1.12 12.88 -8.38
N ARG A 203 -0.26 13.90 -8.37
CA ARG A 203 -0.08 14.73 -7.18
C ARG A 203 -1.39 15.43 -6.82
N SER A 204 -1.61 15.67 -5.53
CA SER A 204 -2.82 16.36 -5.04
C SER A 204 -2.94 17.80 -5.51
N ASP A 205 -1.84 18.41 -5.95
CA ASP A 205 -1.75 19.75 -6.53
C ASP A 205 -1.74 19.74 -8.07
N ALA A 206 -1.79 18.58 -8.72
CA ALA A 206 -1.81 18.49 -10.18
C ALA A 206 -3.22 18.70 -10.74
N ASP A 207 -3.33 19.57 -11.75
CA ASP A 207 -4.57 19.76 -12.49
C ASP A 207 -4.88 18.55 -13.39
N ILE A 208 -6.12 18.07 -13.34
CA ILE A 208 -6.61 17.02 -14.25
C ILE A 208 -7.00 17.66 -15.59
N GLU A 209 -6.15 17.48 -16.59
CA GLU A 209 -6.37 18.00 -17.94
C GLU A 209 -7.44 17.16 -18.68
N LEU A 210 -8.60 17.78 -18.92
CA LEU A 210 -9.70 17.14 -19.63
C LEU A 210 -9.46 17.17 -21.14
N MET A 211 -9.79 16.08 -21.83
CA MET A 211 -9.87 16.10 -23.29
C MET A 211 -11.07 16.94 -23.76
N PRO A 212 -11.04 17.52 -24.97
CA PRO A 212 -12.23 18.18 -25.54
C PRO A 212 -13.36 17.16 -25.74
N PRO A 213 -14.64 17.57 -25.61
CA PRO A 213 -15.77 16.67 -25.82
C PRO A 213 -15.83 16.18 -27.27
N ALA A 214 -16.22 14.92 -27.46
CA ALA A 214 -16.43 14.33 -28.79
C ALA A 214 -17.66 14.94 -29.49
N ILE A 215 -18.68 15.31 -28.73
CA ILE A 215 -19.90 15.97 -29.22
C ILE A 215 -20.02 17.31 -28.49
N ARG A 216 -20.14 18.42 -29.23
CA ARG A 216 -20.26 19.77 -28.65
C ARG A 216 -21.70 20.27 -28.56
N LYS A 217 -22.57 19.86 -29.49
CA LYS A 217 -23.98 20.26 -29.56
C LYS A 217 -24.85 19.02 -29.77
N PRO A 218 -26.10 18.98 -29.24
CA PRO A 218 -26.75 20.02 -28.42
C PRO A 218 -26.23 20.10 -26.98
N ARG A 219 -25.51 19.08 -26.51
CA ARG A 219 -24.85 19.03 -25.20
C ARG A 219 -23.44 18.50 -25.36
N GLU A 220 -22.53 18.98 -24.52
CA GLU A 220 -21.17 18.44 -24.46
C GLU A 220 -21.17 17.01 -23.91
N MET A 221 -20.63 16.07 -24.69
CA MET A 221 -20.50 14.67 -24.30
C MET A 221 -19.14 14.11 -24.69
N TRP A 222 -18.64 13.21 -23.84
CA TRP A 222 -17.42 12.45 -24.04
C TRP A 222 -17.75 11.00 -24.34
N THR A 223 -16.84 10.28 -24.99
CA THR A 223 -16.95 8.82 -25.13
C THR A 223 -16.22 8.13 -23.98
N GLY A 224 -16.59 6.90 -23.66
CA GLY A 224 -15.83 6.13 -22.66
C GLY A 224 -14.39 5.82 -23.10
N LYS A 225 -14.09 5.79 -24.41
CA LYS A 225 -12.70 5.72 -24.91
C LYS A 225 -11.89 6.97 -24.54
N GLN A 226 -12.52 8.14 -24.47
CA GLN A 226 -11.85 9.36 -24.01
C GLN A 226 -11.53 9.30 -22.52
N VAL A 227 -12.34 8.63 -21.69
CA VAL A 227 -11.99 8.38 -20.27
C VAL A 227 -10.65 7.64 -20.19
N ILE A 228 -10.53 6.50 -20.86
CA ILE A 228 -9.30 5.69 -20.88
C ILE A 228 -8.12 6.49 -21.44
N SER A 229 -8.31 7.20 -22.55
CA SER A 229 -7.26 8.03 -23.16
C SER A 229 -6.77 9.12 -22.22
N THR A 230 -7.68 9.75 -21.47
CA THR A 230 -7.33 10.80 -20.51
C THR A 230 -6.58 10.22 -19.32
N LEU A 231 -6.98 9.05 -18.82
CA LEU A 231 -6.26 8.35 -17.75
C LEU A 231 -4.83 7.99 -18.18
N LEU A 232 -4.66 7.39 -19.36
CA LEU A 232 -3.34 7.07 -19.90
C LEU A 232 -2.48 8.31 -20.12
N ASN A 233 -3.08 9.44 -20.54
CA ASN A 233 -2.38 10.71 -20.71
C ASN A 233 -1.82 11.27 -19.39
N HIS A 234 -2.45 10.98 -18.24
CA HIS A 234 -1.92 11.36 -16.94
C HIS A 234 -0.89 10.34 -16.43
N LEU A 235 -1.15 9.04 -16.61
CA LEU A 235 -0.21 7.99 -16.20
C LEU A 235 1.17 8.12 -16.89
N ARG A 236 1.20 8.52 -18.17
CA ARG A 236 2.46 8.72 -18.90
C ARG A 236 3.27 9.93 -18.44
N LYS A 237 2.64 10.91 -17.78
CA LYS A 237 3.36 12.12 -17.33
C LYS A 237 4.33 11.79 -16.18
N GLY A 238 4.20 10.60 -15.57
CA GLY A 238 5.05 10.17 -14.49
C GLY A 238 4.81 10.96 -13.19
N ASN A 239 5.34 10.43 -12.09
CA ASN A 239 5.58 11.18 -10.87
C ASN A 239 7.09 11.39 -10.74
N ASP A 240 7.76 11.77 -11.83
CA ASP A 240 9.21 11.92 -11.83
C ASP A 240 9.56 12.98 -10.78
N ARG A 241 10.21 12.51 -9.70
CA ARG A 241 10.69 13.31 -8.57
C ARG A 241 11.98 14.05 -8.92
N ASP A 242 12.34 14.08 -10.20
CA ASP A 242 13.61 14.59 -10.71
C ASP A 242 13.52 16.04 -11.20
N GLU A 243 12.32 16.66 -11.12
CA GLU A 243 12.11 18.08 -11.43
C GLU A 243 11.83 18.94 -10.18
N ASP A 244 12.56 18.70 -9.08
CA ASP A 244 12.81 19.74 -8.06
C ASP A 244 14.32 20.03 -8.04
N PRO A 245 14.76 21.28 -8.30
CA PRO A 245 16.17 21.68 -8.26
C PRO A 245 16.78 21.67 -6.84
#